data_AF-A0A2V8E5E0-F1
#
_entry.id   AF-A0A2V8E5E0-F1
#
_cell.length_a   1.000
_cell.length_b   1.000
_cell.length_c   1.000
_cell.angle_alpha   90.00
_cell.angle_beta   90.00
_cell.angle_gamma   90.00
#
_symmetry.space_group_name_H-M   'P 1'
#
loop_
_entity.id
_entity.type
_entity.pdbx_description
1 polymer ?
#
loop_
_entity_poly.entity_id
_entity_poly.type
_entity_poly.pdbx_seq_one_letter_code
_entity_poly.pdbx_strand_id
1 'polypeptide(L)'
;KFFFQTSGDYQWRDEERSADIPDWGSTSPLSTDPIGVGPQLSISATAPNRQKTTMYHAQMSGHYSFPYDVGVGVNYRFQSGFPYSLVVPDGTDGVGLNVCNFNCAFFATNMDANRSESVNLLNFRIDKAIPLGGSRKATLMLDVYNLLNADPVTNFNLSITSPRTVIAVLDPRVFQMGFRFEF
;
A
#
# COMPACT_ATOMS: atom_id res chain seq x y z
N LYS A 1 2.15 6.48 32.14
CA LYS A 1 3.35 5.82 31.56
C LYS A 1 3.40 6.15 30.07
N PHE A 2 4.55 6.56 29.55
CA PHE A 2 4.72 6.93 28.15
C PHE A 2 5.50 5.84 27.40
N PHE A 3 5.09 5.55 26.18
CA PHE A 3 5.81 4.69 25.24
C PHE A 3 5.79 5.35 23.86
N PHE A 4 6.91 5.26 23.16
CA PHE A 4 7.05 5.72 21.79
C PHE A 4 8.02 4.80 21.04
N GLN A 5 7.67 4.47 19.81
CA GLN A 5 8.47 3.66 18.91
C GLN A 5 8.33 4.19 17.49
N THR A 6 9.42 4.13 16.74
CA THR A 6 9.44 4.44 15.31
C THR A 6 10.22 3.37 14.58
N SER A 7 9.87 3.11 13.33
CA SER A 7 10.70 2.35 12.41
C SER A 7 10.53 2.90 11.00
N GLY A 8 11.52 2.63 10.16
CA GLY A 8 11.44 2.93 8.75
C GLY A 8 12.22 1.92 7.95
N ASP A 9 11.81 1.75 6.70
CA ASP A 9 12.45 0.92 5.72
C ASP A 9 12.64 1.72 4.43
N TYR A 10 13.76 1.41 3.77
CA TYR A 10 14.08 1.92 2.46
C TYR A 10 14.60 0.75 1.64
N GLN A 11 13.86 0.39 0.59
CA GLN A 11 14.18 -0.70 -0.29
C GLN A 11 14.62 -0.15 -1.64
N TRP A 12 15.82 -0.53 -2.05
CA TRP A 12 16.32 -0.32 -3.41
C TRP A 12 16.35 -1.67 -4.14
N ARG A 13 15.84 -1.69 -5.37
CA ARG A 13 15.86 -2.86 -6.24
C ARG A 13 16.46 -2.48 -7.57
N ASP A 14 17.23 -3.41 -8.13
CA ASP A 14 17.81 -3.34 -9.47
C ASP A 14 17.71 -4.76 -10.06
N GLU A 15 16.56 -5.03 -10.67
CA GLU A 15 16.15 -6.38 -11.07
C GLU A 15 15.54 -6.39 -12.47
N GLU A 16 15.59 -7.54 -13.13
CA GLU A 16 14.90 -7.77 -14.40
C GLU A 16 13.40 -7.68 -14.18
N ARG A 17 12.71 -6.87 -14.98
CA ARG A 17 11.27 -6.69 -14.88
C ARG A 17 10.62 -7.02 -16.21
N SER A 18 9.48 -7.69 -16.14
CA SER A 18 8.70 -8.07 -17.31
C SER A 18 7.24 -7.67 -17.18
N ALA A 19 6.73 -7.04 -18.24
CA ALA A 19 5.31 -6.86 -18.46
C ALA A 19 4.65 -8.12 -19.03
N ASP A 20 5.43 -9.08 -19.53
CA ASP A 20 4.97 -10.30 -20.20
C ASP A 20 4.90 -11.46 -19.19
N ILE A 21 3.96 -11.37 -18.25
CA ILE A 21 3.67 -12.43 -17.27
C ILE A 21 2.17 -12.76 -17.22
N PRO A 22 1.75 -14.00 -16.94
CA PRO A 22 0.32 -14.38 -16.98
C PRO A 22 -0.63 -13.51 -16.14
N ASP A 23 -0.12 -12.84 -15.10
CA ASP A 23 -0.88 -12.00 -14.17
C ASP A 23 -0.62 -10.48 -14.34
N TRP A 24 -0.05 -10.02 -15.45
CA TRP A 24 0.17 -8.58 -15.67
C TRP A 24 -1.19 -7.85 -15.68
N GLY A 25 -1.31 -6.80 -14.86
CA GLY A 25 -2.59 -6.07 -14.72
C GLY A 25 -3.68 -6.84 -13.97
N SER A 26 -3.34 -7.90 -13.23
CA SER A 26 -4.28 -8.63 -12.37
C SER A 26 -5.05 -7.66 -11.47
N THR A 27 -6.38 -7.70 -11.56
CA THR A 27 -7.28 -6.94 -10.68
C THR A 27 -7.49 -7.61 -9.32
N SER A 28 -6.78 -8.72 -9.08
CA SER A 28 -6.90 -9.47 -7.83
C SER A 28 -6.29 -8.67 -6.67
N PRO A 29 -7.02 -8.50 -5.55
CA PRO A 29 -6.45 -7.91 -4.34
C PRO A 29 -5.42 -8.84 -3.67
N LEU A 30 -5.31 -10.09 -4.13
CA LEU A 30 -4.33 -11.07 -3.65
C LEU A 30 -3.03 -11.07 -4.48
N SER A 31 -3.00 -10.37 -5.61
CA SER A 31 -1.77 -10.18 -6.37
C SER A 31 -0.93 -9.10 -5.69
N THR A 32 0.21 -9.49 -5.13
CA THR A 32 1.08 -8.59 -4.37
C THR A 32 2.09 -7.84 -5.25
N ASP A 33 2.31 -8.29 -6.49
CA ASP A 33 3.14 -7.59 -7.47
C ASP A 33 2.54 -7.75 -8.88
N PRO A 34 1.87 -6.72 -9.43
CA PRO A 34 1.30 -6.80 -10.78
C PRO A 34 2.39 -6.75 -11.87
N ILE A 35 3.67 -6.64 -11.50
CA ILE A 35 4.80 -6.53 -12.41
C ILE A 35 5.78 -7.68 -12.14
N GLY A 36 5.92 -8.57 -13.12
CA GLY A 36 6.75 -9.76 -12.99
C GLY A 36 8.24 -9.48 -12.90
N VAL A 37 8.97 -10.43 -12.31
CA VAL A 37 10.44 -10.48 -12.36
C VAL A 37 10.83 -11.46 -13.46
N GLY A 38 11.50 -10.96 -14.49
CA GLY A 38 11.88 -11.75 -15.66
C GLY A 38 12.45 -10.89 -16.78
N PRO A 39 13.16 -11.49 -17.75
CA PRO A 39 13.61 -10.76 -18.92
C PRO A 39 12.39 -10.34 -19.76
N GLN A 40 12.48 -9.18 -20.40
CA GLN A 40 11.47 -8.72 -21.36
C GLN A 40 12.12 -8.30 -22.67
N LEU A 41 11.31 -8.21 -23.71
CA LEU A 41 11.72 -7.57 -24.96
C LEU A 41 11.22 -6.12 -24.93
N SER A 42 12.11 -5.20 -24.55
CA SER A 42 11.79 -3.78 -24.63
C SER A 42 12.15 -3.23 -26.01
N ILE A 43 11.17 -2.63 -26.66
CA ILE A 43 11.34 -1.95 -27.95
C ILE A 43 11.92 -0.54 -27.76
N SER A 44 11.88 -0.05 -26.52
CA SER A 44 12.38 1.26 -26.15
C SER A 44 13.76 1.14 -25.55
N ALA A 45 14.75 1.71 -26.23
CA ALA A 45 16.12 1.81 -25.70
C ALA A 45 16.19 2.58 -24.36
N THR A 46 15.16 3.38 -24.04
CA THR A 46 15.08 4.11 -22.77
C THR A 46 14.48 3.30 -21.63
N ALA A 47 13.87 2.14 -21.90
CA ALA A 47 13.31 1.22 -20.91
C ALA A 47 14.13 -0.09 -20.86
N PRO A 48 15.27 -0.15 -20.14
CA PRO A 48 16.09 -1.35 -20.05
C PRO A 48 15.34 -2.50 -19.36
N ASN A 49 15.74 -3.75 -19.61
CA ASN A 49 15.11 -4.89 -18.93
C ASN A 49 15.32 -4.86 -17.42
N ARG A 50 16.51 -4.40 -17.00
CA ARG A 50 16.82 -4.18 -15.60
C ARG A 50 16.33 -2.82 -15.13
N GLN A 51 15.36 -2.83 -14.22
CA GLN A 51 14.66 -1.64 -13.76
C GLN A 51 15.07 -1.31 -12.33
N LYS A 52 15.49 -0.06 -12.12
CA LYS A 52 15.84 0.46 -10.80
C LYS A 52 14.60 1.04 -10.15
N THR A 53 14.25 0.53 -8.97
CA THR A 53 13.07 1.00 -8.24
C THR A 53 13.39 1.23 -6.77
N THR A 54 12.63 2.13 -6.15
CA THR A 54 12.78 2.45 -4.73
C THR A 54 11.42 2.44 -4.06
N MET A 55 11.35 1.91 -2.84
CA MET A 55 10.19 1.94 -1.96
C MET A 55 10.64 2.40 -0.58
N TYR A 56 9.79 3.13 0.12
CA TYR A 56 10.06 3.56 1.47
C TYR A 56 8.80 3.54 2.31
N HIS A 57 8.95 3.15 3.55
CA HIS A 57 7.87 3.16 4.52
C HIS A 57 8.40 3.59 5.88
N ALA A 58 7.56 4.29 6.64
CA ALA A 58 7.85 4.78 7.96
C ALA A 58 6.62 4.60 8.83
N GLN A 59 6.83 4.14 10.05
CA GLN A 59 5.77 3.98 11.03
C GLN A 59 6.20 4.55 12.38
N MET A 60 5.24 5.13 13.08
CA MET A 60 5.40 5.74 14.38
C MET A 60 4.25 5.29 15.25
N SER A 61 4.52 4.89 16.48
CA SER A 61 3.49 4.52 17.45
C SER A 61 3.82 5.13 18.80
N GLY A 62 2.84 5.74 19.43
CA GLY A 62 2.95 6.32 20.75
C GLY A 62 1.76 5.93 21.61
N HIS A 63 1.99 5.80 22.91
CA HIS A 63 0.93 5.62 23.88
C HIS A 63 1.27 6.36 25.17
N TYR A 64 0.29 7.06 25.74
CA TYR A 64 0.41 7.75 27.00
C TYR A 64 -0.78 7.43 27.91
N SER A 65 -0.48 6.94 29.12
CA SER A 65 -1.49 6.82 30.19
C SER A 65 -1.46 8.06 31.07
N PHE A 66 -2.58 8.78 31.06
CA PHE A 66 -2.89 9.90 31.94
C PHE A 66 -3.32 9.43 33.34
N PRO A 67 -3.36 10.34 34.33
CA PRO A 67 -4.05 10.10 35.59
C PRO A 67 -5.51 9.67 35.38
N TYR A 68 -6.08 9.01 36.38
CA TYR A 68 -7.43 8.44 36.32
C TYR A 68 -7.62 7.34 35.27
N ASP A 69 -6.56 6.59 34.96
CA ASP A 69 -6.61 5.42 34.07
C ASP A 69 -7.21 5.71 32.68
N VAL A 70 -6.81 6.84 32.09
CA VAL A 70 -7.11 7.18 30.70
C VAL A 70 -5.90 6.90 29.84
N GLY A 71 -6.03 6.00 28.87
CA GLY A 71 -5.02 5.70 27.86
C GLY A 71 -5.30 6.46 26.56
N VAL A 72 -4.25 7.01 25.94
CA VAL A 72 -4.31 7.56 24.59
C VAL A 72 -3.21 6.93 23.76
N GLY A 73 -3.58 6.34 22.63
CA GLY A 73 -2.69 5.73 21.65
C GLY A 73 -2.77 6.45 20.31
N VAL A 74 -1.62 6.58 19.65
CA VAL A 74 -1.51 7.11 18.29
C VAL A 74 -0.62 6.18 17.49
N ASN A 75 -1.02 5.88 16.25
CA ASN A 75 -0.19 5.18 15.28
C ASN A 75 -0.24 5.93 13.96
N TYR A 76 0.93 6.32 13.45
CA TYR A 76 1.08 6.93 12.14
C TYR A 76 1.85 5.99 11.23
N ARG A 77 1.37 5.81 10.00
CA ARG A 77 2.02 5.01 8.97
C ARG A 77 2.09 5.83 7.69
N PHE A 78 3.27 5.87 7.10
CA PHE A 78 3.53 6.43 5.80
C PHE A 78 4.15 5.35 4.92
N GLN A 79 3.57 5.12 3.75
CA GLN A 79 4.08 4.18 2.76
C GLN A 79 4.13 4.88 1.41
N SER A 80 5.28 4.84 0.73
CA SER A 80 5.42 5.36 -0.62
C SER A 80 4.50 4.61 -1.59
N GLY A 81 3.95 5.29 -2.58
CA GLY A 81 3.35 4.60 -3.73
C GLY A 81 4.36 3.71 -4.45
N PHE A 82 3.86 2.70 -5.18
CA PHE A 82 4.69 1.80 -5.96
C PHE A 82 5.10 2.44 -7.30
N PRO A 83 6.36 2.26 -7.74
CA PRO A 83 6.80 2.67 -9.07
C PRO A 83 6.15 1.78 -10.13
N TYR A 84 5.72 2.38 -11.23
CA TYR A 84 5.05 1.66 -12.30
C TYR A 84 5.37 2.24 -13.67
N SER A 85 5.16 1.42 -14.70
CA SER A 85 5.04 1.88 -16.07
C SER A 85 3.74 1.36 -16.65
N LEU A 86 3.17 2.10 -17.60
CA LEU A 86 2.05 1.59 -18.36
C LEU A 86 2.54 0.46 -19.27
N VAL A 87 1.70 -0.56 -19.42
CA VAL A 87 1.97 -1.74 -20.22
C VAL A 87 1.29 -1.58 -21.58
N VAL A 88 2.08 -1.72 -22.64
CA VAL A 88 1.56 -1.97 -23.98
C VAL A 88 1.24 -3.46 -24.05
N PRO A 89 -0.02 -3.84 -24.27
CA PRO A 89 -0.41 -5.25 -24.28
C PRO A 89 0.17 -5.98 -25.49
N ASP A 90 0.25 -7.30 -25.37
CA ASP A 90 0.72 -8.23 -26.40
C ASP A 90 -0.16 -8.18 -27.68
N GLY A 91 -1.41 -7.75 -27.56
CA GLY A 91 -2.38 -7.65 -28.65
C GLY A 91 -3.47 -8.72 -28.60
N THR A 92 -3.46 -9.61 -27.60
CA THR A 92 -4.49 -10.64 -27.43
C THR A 92 -5.84 -10.04 -27.05
N ASP A 93 -5.85 -8.96 -26.25
CA ASP A 93 -7.06 -8.27 -25.77
C ASP A 93 -7.18 -6.80 -26.26
N GLY A 94 -6.48 -6.39 -27.32
CA GLY A 94 -6.53 -5.01 -27.81
C GLY A 94 -5.45 -4.60 -28.82
N VAL A 95 -4.95 -3.37 -28.70
CA VAL A 95 -3.93 -2.80 -29.61
C VAL A 95 -2.57 -3.44 -29.31
N GLY A 96 -2.19 -4.45 -30.07
CA GLY A 96 -0.84 -5.01 -30.08
C GLY A 96 0.03 -4.37 -31.16
N LEU A 97 1.32 -4.15 -30.84
CA LEU A 97 2.27 -3.61 -31.82
C LEU A 97 3.00 -4.70 -32.64
N ASN A 98 2.66 -5.99 -32.43
CA ASN A 98 3.28 -7.15 -33.09
C ASN A 98 4.82 -7.05 -33.18
N VAL A 99 5.46 -6.70 -32.06
CA VAL A 99 6.91 -6.41 -32.04
C VAL A 99 7.77 -7.64 -31.78
N CYS A 100 7.14 -8.78 -31.52
CA CYS A 100 7.78 -10.08 -31.40
C CYS A 100 6.91 -11.14 -32.06
N ASN A 101 7.52 -12.26 -32.45
CA ASN A 101 6.86 -13.32 -33.24
C ASN A 101 5.73 -14.06 -32.49
N PHE A 102 5.54 -13.76 -31.19
CA PHE A 102 4.57 -14.42 -30.31
C PHE A 102 3.61 -13.47 -29.60
N ASN A 103 3.56 -12.18 -30.00
CA ASN A 103 2.89 -11.10 -29.25
C ASN A 103 3.50 -10.94 -27.83
N CYS A 104 4.09 -9.79 -27.55
CA CYS A 104 4.78 -9.56 -26.26
C CYS A 104 4.30 -8.24 -25.66
N ALA A 105 3.97 -8.26 -24.37
CA ALA A 105 3.72 -7.05 -23.61
C ALA A 105 5.05 -6.39 -23.20
N PHE A 106 5.09 -5.07 -23.16
CA PHE A 106 6.29 -4.32 -22.74
C PHE A 106 5.93 -3.00 -22.07
N PHE A 107 6.86 -2.44 -21.28
CA PHE A 107 6.66 -1.14 -20.63
C PHE A 107 6.80 0.01 -21.62
N ALA A 108 5.92 1.01 -21.49
CA ALA A 108 6.00 2.25 -22.27
C ALA A 108 7.16 3.17 -21.83
N THR A 109 7.57 3.08 -20.56
CA THR A 109 8.61 3.92 -19.94
C THR A 109 9.43 3.13 -18.92
N ASN A 110 10.45 3.76 -18.32
CA ASN A 110 11.02 3.24 -17.09
C ASN A 110 9.98 3.19 -15.96
N MET A 111 10.12 2.21 -15.07
CA MET A 111 9.26 2.04 -13.90
C MET A 111 9.46 3.16 -12.87
N ASP A 112 10.63 3.78 -12.81
CA ASP A 112 10.89 4.93 -11.92
C ASP A 112 10.29 6.25 -12.41
N ALA A 113 9.82 6.31 -13.67
CA ALA A 113 9.24 7.51 -14.25
C ALA A 113 7.88 7.88 -13.66
N ASN A 114 7.12 6.90 -13.16
CA ASN A 114 5.83 7.13 -12.52
C ASN A 114 5.74 6.41 -11.18
N ARG A 115 4.96 6.98 -10.25
CA ARG A 115 4.67 6.38 -8.95
C ARG A 115 3.20 6.56 -8.61
N SER A 116 2.61 5.56 -7.96
CA SER A 116 1.26 5.68 -7.43
C SER A 116 1.21 6.64 -6.23
N GLU A 117 0.01 6.90 -5.73
CA GLU A 117 -0.18 7.75 -4.57
C GLU A 117 0.42 7.13 -3.31
N SER A 118 0.99 7.96 -2.45
CA SER A 118 1.53 7.52 -1.16
C SER A 118 0.41 7.42 -0.12
N VAL A 119 0.49 6.39 0.72
CA VAL A 119 -0.46 6.14 1.79
C VAL A 119 -0.02 6.83 3.07
N ASN A 120 -0.87 7.68 3.62
CA ASN A 120 -0.67 8.35 4.90
C ASN A 120 -1.83 8.00 5.84
N LEU A 121 -1.56 7.26 6.91
CA LEU A 121 -2.57 6.77 7.83
C LEU A 121 -2.25 7.20 9.25
N LEU A 122 -3.18 7.91 9.87
CA LEU A 122 -3.14 8.24 11.28
C LEU A 122 -4.29 7.51 11.97
N ASN A 123 -3.97 6.68 12.95
CA ASN A 123 -4.92 5.96 13.77
C ASN A 123 -4.81 6.48 15.20
N PHE A 124 -5.95 6.60 15.85
CA PHE A 124 -6.07 7.12 17.20
C PHE A 124 -6.86 6.14 18.06
N ARG A 125 -6.46 6.02 19.32
CA ARG A 125 -7.15 5.22 20.33
C ARG A 125 -7.27 6.01 21.61
N ILE A 126 -8.43 5.92 22.24
CA ILE A 126 -8.63 6.34 23.63
C ILE A 126 -9.28 5.19 24.40
N ASP A 127 -8.78 4.95 25.61
CA ASP A 127 -9.38 3.99 26.53
C ASP A 127 -9.52 4.58 27.93
N LYS A 128 -10.57 4.13 28.62
CA LYS A 128 -10.89 4.52 30.00
C LYS A 128 -11.13 3.28 30.81
N ALA A 129 -10.33 3.10 31.85
CA ALA A 129 -10.56 2.09 32.85
C ALA A 129 -11.38 2.64 34.03
N ILE A 130 -12.31 1.82 34.50
CA ILE A 130 -13.24 2.12 35.58
C ILE A 130 -13.11 0.98 36.60
N PRO A 131 -12.54 1.22 37.80
CA PRO A 131 -12.51 0.22 38.86
C PRO A 131 -13.94 -0.02 39.37
N LEU A 132 -14.33 -1.28 39.48
CA LEU A 132 -15.67 -1.69 39.94
C LEU A 132 -15.67 -2.27 41.37
N GLY A 133 -14.53 -2.18 42.06
CA GLY A 133 -14.31 -2.73 43.40
C GLY A 133 -13.72 -4.15 43.38
N GLY A 134 -12.95 -4.48 44.42
CA GLY A 134 -12.20 -5.74 44.48
C GLY A 134 -11.13 -5.82 43.38
N SER A 135 -11.00 -6.99 42.74
CA SER A 135 -10.13 -7.23 41.57
C SER A 135 -10.77 -6.81 40.23
N ARG A 136 -12.01 -6.30 40.24
CA ARG A 136 -12.81 -6.11 39.02
C ARG A 136 -12.57 -4.75 38.36
N LYS A 137 -12.48 -4.76 37.03
CA LYS A 137 -12.25 -3.54 36.23
C LYS A 137 -13.01 -3.61 34.91
N ALA A 138 -13.68 -2.51 34.55
CA ALA A 138 -14.26 -2.31 33.23
C ALA A 138 -13.39 -1.34 32.42
N THR A 139 -13.21 -1.59 31.13
CA THR A 139 -12.49 -0.69 30.23
C THR A 139 -13.34 -0.40 28.99
N LEU A 140 -13.58 0.88 28.74
CA LEU A 140 -14.18 1.38 27.51
C LEU A 140 -13.08 1.80 26.55
N MET A 141 -13.23 1.47 25.27
CA MET A 141 -12.23 1.68 24.24
C MET A 141 -12.90 2.29 23.02
N LEU A 142 -12.29 3.34 22.45
CA LEU A 142 -12.71 3.96 21.20
C LEU A 142 -11.48 4.08 20.30
N ASP A 143 -11.58 3.48 19.12
CA ASP A 143 -10.56 3.49 18.09
C ASP A 143 -11.10 4.26 16.86
N VAL A 144 -10.26 5.13 16.30
CA VAL A 144 -10.52 5.86 15.05
C VAL A 144 -9.39 5.53 14.08
N TYR A 145 -9.73 4.79 13.03
CA TYR A 145 -8.81 4.43 11.97
C TYR A 145 -8.92 5.42 10.82
N ASN A 146 -7.79 5.72 10.15
CA ASN A 146 -7.71 6.67 9.05
C ASN A 146 -8.30 8.06 9.42
N LEU A 147 -7.78 8.64 10.51
CA LEU A 147 -8.18 9.95 11.01
C LEU A 147 -7.95 11.07 9.99
N LEU A 148 -6.94 10.95 9.11
CA LEU A 148 -6.69 11.92 8.03
C LEU A 148 -7.71 11.84 6.89
N ASN A 149 -8.56 10.81 6.87
CA ASN A 149 -9.49 10.53 5.78
C ASN A 149 -8.77 10.49 4.41
N ALA A 150 -7.64 9.80 4.37
CA ALA A 150 -6.88 9.57 3.16
C ALA A 150 -7.53 8.46 2.32
N ASP A 151 -7.64 8.66 1.02
CA ASP A 151 -8.27 7.77 0.05
C ASP A 151 -7.36 7.39 -1.14
N PRO A 152 -6.07 7.09 -0.92
CA PRO A 152 -5.15 6.82 -2.01
C PRO A 152 -5.57 5.59 -2.81
N VAL A 153 -5.41 5.67 -4.13
CA VAL A 153 -5.63 4.52 -5.03
C VAL A 153 -4.50 3.51 -4.82
N THR A 154 -4.86 2.33 -4.30
CA THR A 154 -3.90 1.25 -3.97
C THR A 154 -3.70 0.28 -5.13
N ASN A 155 -4.66 0.18 -6.05
CA ASN A 155 -4.54 -0.63 -7.26
C ASN A 155 -5.32 0.01 -8.42
N PHE A 156 -4.74 0.01 -9.62
CA PHE A 156 -5.35 0.52 -10.83
C PHE A 156 -4.79 -0.18 -12.08
N ASN A 157 -5.54 -0.12 -13.18
CA ASN A 157 -5.17 -0.77 -14.43
C ASN A 157 -3.91 -0.12 -15.06
N LEU A 158 -2.92 -0.95 -15.39
CA LEU A 158 -1.65 -0.53 -15.98
C LEU A 158 -1.66 -0.54 -17.52
N SER A 159 -2.68 -1.09 -18.18
CA SER A 159 -2.77 -1.11 -19.63
C SER A 159 -2.90 0.30 -20.22
N ILE A 160 -2.20 0.58 -21.32
CA ILE A 160 -2.36 1.84 -22.08
C ILE A 160 -3.74 2.01 -22.71
N THR A 161 -4.52 0.94 -22.88
CA THR A 161 -5.86 0.99 -23.51
C THR A 161 -6.94 1.47 -22.54
N SER A 162 -6.72 1.27 -21.24
CA SER A 162 -7.60 1.74 -20.15
C SER A 162 -6.75 2.16 -18.95
N PRO A 163 -5.91 3.20 -19.11
CA PRO A 163 -4.91 3.53 -18.12
C PRO A 163 -5.56 4.11 -16.86
N ARG A 164 -5.09 3.67 -15.69
CA ARG A 164 -5.45 4.22 -14.37
C ARG A 164 -6.92 4.07 -13.98
N THR A 165 -7.63 3.14 -14.61
CA THR A 165 -8.95 2.71 -14.11
C THR A 165 -8.78 2.14 -12.70
N VAL A 166 -9.45 2.73 -11.72
CA VAL A 166 -9.34 2.38 -10.29
C VAL A 166 -9.87 0.97 -10.05
N ILE A 167 -9.07 0.15 -9.38
CA ILE A 167 -9.43 -1.23 -8.99
C ILE A 167 -9.67 -1.31 -7.49
N ALA A 168 -8.79 -0.70 -6.69
CA ALA A 168 -8.90 -0.67 -5.24
C ALA A 168 -8.45 0.67 -4.67
N VAL A 169 -9.11 1.06 -3.58
CA VAL A 169 -8.80 2.25 -2.78
C VAL A 169 -8.61 1.83 -1.34
N LEU A 170 -7.93 2.67 -0.57
CA LEU A 170 -7.78 2.46 0.87
C LEU A 170 -9.12 2.54 1.59
N ASP A 171 -9.27 1.79 2.69
CA ASP A 171 -10.46 1.85 3.53
C ASP A 171 -10.69 3.28 4.07
N PRO A 172 -11.96 3.73 4.11
CA PRO A 172 -12.32 5.05 4.61
C PRO A 172 -12.09 5.16 6.13
N ARG A 173 -12.38 6.33 6.69
CA ARG A 173 -12.36 6.51 8.15
C ARG A 173 -13.35 5.57 8.84
N VAL A 174 -12.86 4.79 9.81
CA VAL A 174 -13.68 3.84 10.58
C VAL A 174 -13.62 4.19 12.06
N PHE A 175 -14.78 4.13 12.71
CA PHE A 175 -14.93 4.24 14.16
C PHE A 175 -15.25 2.88 14.74
N GLN A 176 -14.52 2.46 15.76
CA GLN A 176 -14.74 1.21 16.46
C GLN A 176 -14.83 1.45 17.96
N MET A 177 -15.83 0.84 18.59
CA MET A 177 -16.03 0.90 20.04
C MET A 177 -15.85 -0.50 20.62
N GLY A 178 -15.22 -0.58 21.79
CA GLY A 178 -14.98 -1.82 22.49
C GLY A 178 -15.21 -1.70 23.99
N PHE A 179 -15.59 -2.82 24.61
CA PHE A 179 -15.73 -2.95 26.04
C PHE A 179 -14.95 -4.17 26.52
N ARG A 180 -14.28 -4.05 27.67
CA ARG A 180 -13.56 -5.15 28.31
C ARG A 180 -13.91 -5.19 29.80
N PHE A 181 -14.11 -6.40 30.32
CA PHE A 181 -14.31 -6.64 31.74
C PHE A 181 -13.25 -7.62 32.24
N GLU A 182 -12.57 -7.26 33.33
CA GLU A 182 -11.49 -8.03 33.98
C GLU A 182 -11.95 -8.39 35.40
N PHE A 183 -11.69 -9.62 35.86
CA PHE A 183 -12.14 -10.17 37.14
C PHE A 183 -11.00 -10.79 37.96
#